data_AF-A0A2A9CSA1-F1
#
_entry.id   AF-A0A2A9CSA1-F1
#
_cell.length_a   1.000
_cell.length_b   1.000
_cell.length_c   1.000
_cell.angle_alpha   90.00
_cell.angle_beta   90.00
_cell.angle_gamma   90.00
#
_symmetry.space_group_name_H-M   'P 1'
#
loop_
_entity.id
_entity.type
_entity.pdbx_description
1 polymer ?
#
loop_
_entity_poly.entity_id
_entity_poly.type
_entity_poly.pdbx_seq_one_letter_code
_entity_poly.pdbx_strand_id
1 'polypeptide(L)'
;MRLPSLEPGQRVVLRVAAQPHSIDVIGFVLADTGDAVTVRDQHGVEHQVSRDQVLVWRQVGVARGRDPRRTPRDELDRLAAASGLVGRCFVARISDLLGDQLRPPGAVDDPPPVPATLEGEWVSTADASALLDLAWWATQRGARSVQVRTNDASVAAELAELGFTELADPERS
;
A
#
# COMPACT_ATOMS: atom_id res chain seq x y z
N MET A 1 0.62 -30.26 4.16
CA MET A 1 0.00 -29.11 4.85
C MET A 1 -1.26 -28.77 4.08
N ARG A 2 -2.40 -28.48 4.72
CA ARG A 2 -3.61 -28.07 4.00
C ARG A 2 -3.76 -26.56 4.13
N LEU A 3 -3.71 -25.84 3.02
CA LEU A 3 -4.02 -24.41 2.99
C LEU A 3 -5.50 -24.23 3.42
N PRO A 4 -5.83 -23.38 4.41
CA PRO A 4 -7.23 -23.07 4.72
C PRO A 4 -7.90 -22.31 3.57
N SER A 5 -9.20 -22.04 3.70
CA SER A 5 -9.86 -21.05 2.83
C SER A 5 -9.24 -19.69 3.07
N LEU A 6 -8.91 -18.98 1.99
CA LEU A 6 -8.41 -17.62 2.02
C LEU A 6 -9.51 -16.68 1.54
N GLU A 7 -9.58 -15.52 2.16
CA GLU A 7 -10.57 -14.51 1.84
C GLU A 7 -9.97 -13.45 0.89
N PRO A 8 -10.74 -12.94 -0.07
CA PRO A 8 -10.31 -11.80 -0.89
C PRO A 8 -9.81 -10.62 -0.04
N GLY A 9 -8.76 -9.96 -0.52
CA GLY A 9 -8.10 -8.84 0.17
C GLY A 9 -7.09 -9.27 1.24
N GLN A 10 -7.00 -10.55 1.61
CA GLN A 10 -5.91 -11.00 2.50
C GLN A 10 -4.57 -10.90 1.78
N ARG A 11 -3.57 -10.32 2.46
CA ARG A 11 -2.20 -10.37 1.97
C ARG A 11 -1.51 -11.64 2.45
N VAL A 12 -0.95 -12.40 1.52
CA VAL A 12 -0.35 -13.71 1.78
C VAL A 12 1.03 -13.86 1.17
N VAL A 13 1.82 -14.77 1.75
CA VAL A 13 3.03 -15.34 1.17
C VAL A 13 2.77 -16.82 0.95
N LEU A 14 2.89 -17.29 -0.28
CA LEU A 14 2.75 -18.70 -0.66
C LEU A 14 4.09 -19.18 -1.23
N ARG A 15 4.68 -20.23 -0.62
CA ARG A 15 5.77 -20.98 -1.22
C ARG A 15 5.16 -22.04 -2.14
N VAL A 16 5.38 -21.92 -3.43
CA VAL A 16 4.77 -22.77 -4.46
C VAL A 16 5.82 -23.70 -5.06
N ALA A 17 5.49 -24.98 -5.20
CA ALA A 17 6.29 -25.94 -5.94
C ALA A 17 6.28 -25.59 -7.43
N ALA A 18 7.43 -25.14 -7.93
CA ALA A 18 7.71 -25.01 -9.35
C ALA A 18 8.93 -25.87 -9.70
N GLN A 19 9.06 -26.29 -10.96
CA GLN A 19 10.22 -27.04 -11.42
C GLN A 19 11.19 -26.08 -12.11
N PRO A 20 12.51 -26.14 -11.83
CA PRO A 20 13.20 -27.07 -10.92
C PRO A 20 13.23 -26.61 -9.44
N HIS A 21 12.74 -25.41 -9.13
CA HIS A 21 12.80 -24.82 -7.80
C HIS A 21 11.47 -24.21 -7.39
N SER A 22 11.19 -24.20 -6.08
CA SER A 22 10.03 -23.50 -5.55
C SER A 22 10.19 -21.98 -5.62
N ILE A 23 9.07 -21.29 -5.82
CA ILE A 23 8.97 -19.83 -5.89
C ILE A 23 8.14 -19.30 -4.72
N ASP A 24 8.33 -18.03 -4.38
CA ASP A 24 7.47 -17.32 -3.42
C ASP A 24 6.53 -16.37 -4.17
N VAL A 25 5.23 -16.56 -3.98
CA VAL A 25 4.17 -15.67 -4.46
C VAL A 25 3.73 -14.81 -3.30
N ILE A 26 3.88 -13.48 -3.42
CA ILE A 26 3.55 -12.52 -2.37
C ILE A 26 2.59 -11.51 -2.95
N GLY A 27 1.40 -11.40 -2.36
CA GLY A 27 0.38 -10.53 -2.90
C GLY A 27 -0.94 -10.57 -2.15
N PHE A 28 -1.96 -9.98 -2.75
CA PHE A 28 -3.33 -9.96 -2.23
C PHE A 28 -4.17 -11.04 -2.90
N VAL A 29 -4.93 -11.79 -2.09
CA VAL A 29 -5.89 -12.78 -2.59
C VAL A 29 -7.00 -12.06 -3.34
N LEU A 30 -7.25 -12.46 -4.59
CA LEU A 30 -8.39 -11.98 -5.38
C LEU A 30 -9.58 -12.94 -5.26
N ALA A 31 -9.29 -14.24 -5.29
CA ALA A 31 -10.30 -15.29 -5.27
C ALA A 31 -9.72 -16.59 -4.73
N ASP A 32 -10.59 -17.40 -4.14
CA ASP A 32 -10.30 -18.76 -3.71
C ASP A 32 -11.45 -19.66 -4.17
N THR A 33 -11.16 -20.60 -5.07
CA THR A 33 -12.18 -21.49 -5.66
C THR A 33 -12.32 -22.82 -4.91
N GLY A 34 -11.54 -23.02 -3.84
CA GLY A 34 -11.44 -24.30 -3.14
C GLY A 34 -10.37 -25.24 -3.70
N ASP A 35 -10.02 -25.14 -4.98
CA ASP A 35 -8.94 -25.93 -5.62
C ASP A 35 -7.71 -25.06 -5.96
N ALA A 36 -7.93 -23.78 -6.23
CA ALA A 36 -6.88 -22.83 -6.54
C ALA A 36 -7.13 -21.49 -5.85
N VAL A 37 -6.04 -20.76 -5.61
CA VAL A 37 -6.06 -19.40 -5.09
C VAL A 37 -5.44 -18.48 -6.12
N THR A 38 -6.13 -17.37 -6.42
CA THR A 38 -5.59 -16.31 -7.27
C THR A 38 -5.03 -15.21 -6.39
N VAL A 39 -3.74 -14.91 -6.58
CA VAL A 39 -3.02 -13.86 -5.84
C VAL A 39 -2.48 -12.83 -6.81
N ARG A 40 -2.72 -11.54 -6.57
CA ARG A 40 -2.11 -10.46 -7.33
C ARG A 40 -0.91 -9.89 -6.61
N ASP A 41 0.24 -9.87 -7.27
CA ASP A 41 1.44 -9.28 -6.71
C ASP A 41 1.46 -7.75 -6.82
N GLN A 42 2.51 -7.12 -6.29
CA GLN A 42 2.66 -5.66 -6.30
C GLN A 42 2.85 -5.05 -7.69
N HIS A 43 3.19 -5.85 -8.70
CA HIS A 43 3.34 -5.42 -10.09
C HIS A 43 2.03 -5.58 -10.87
N GLY A 44 0.95 -6.02 -10.20
CA GLY A 44 -0.34 -6.27 -10.82
C GLY A 44 -0.42 -7.61 -11.54
N VAL A 45 0.59 -8.48 -11.43
CA VAL A 45 0.57 -9.80 -12.05
C VAL A 45 -0.28 -10.74 -11.22
N GLU A 46 -1.23 -11.40 -11.86
CA GLU A 46 -2.08 -12.41 -11.24
C GLU A 46 -1.43 -13.79 -11.35
N HIS A 47 -1.30 -14.44 -10.20
CA HIS A 47 -0.77 -15.78 -10.05
C HIS A 47 -1.91 -16.69 -9.62
N GLN A 48 -2.32 -17.59 -10.52
CA GLN A 48 -3.23 -18.68 -10.16
C GLN A 48 -2.42 -19.86 -9.64
N VAL A 49 -2.58 -20.18 -8.35
CA VAL A 49 -1.80 -21.19 -7.65
C VAL A 49 -2.72 -22.35 -7.28
N SER A 50 -2.41 -23.56 -7.76
CA SER A 50 -3.08 -24.78 -7.30
C SER A 50 -2.72 -25.04 -5.84
N ARG A 51 -3.71 -25.39 -5.02
CA ARG A 51 -3.50 -25.69 -3.59
C ARG A 51 -2.52 -26.83 -3.36
N ASP A 52 -2.49 -27.82 -4.25
CA ASP A 52 -1.59 -28.97 -4.16
C ASP A 52 -0.12 -28.59 -4.39
N GLN A 53 0.13 -27.43 -5.01
CA GLN A 53 1.47 -26.90 -5.21
C GLN A 53 1.94 -26.03 -4.03
N VAL A 54 1.07 -25.69 -3.07
CA VAL A 54 1.43 -24.84 -1.93
C VAL A 54 2.17 -25.66 -0.88
N LEU A 55 3.47 -25.37 -0.73
CA LEU A 55 4.36 -26.02 0.23
C LEU A 55 4.25 -25.39 1.63
N VAL A 56 4.21 -24.06 1.67
CA VAL A 56 4.15 -23.25 2.90
C VAL A 56 3.28 -22.03 2.62
N TRP A 57 2.56 -21.56 3.64
CA TRP A 57 1.80 -20.33 3.53
C TRP A 57 1.87 -19.51 4.83
N ARG A 58 1.66 -18.20 4.69
CA ARG A 58 1.49 -17.26 5.81
C ARG A 58 0.63 -16.08 5.41
N GLN A 59 -0.32 -15.69 6.26
CA GLN A 59 -0.97 -14.37 6.17
C GLN A 59 -0.04 -13.31 6.76
N VAL A 60 0.14 -12.20 6.05
CA VAL A 60 1.06 -11.12 6.45
C VAL A 60 0.34 -9.77 6.43
N GLY A 61 0.79 -8.84 7.27
CA GLY A 61 0.34 -7.45 7.20
C GLY A 61 0.94 -6.70 6.01
N VAL A 62 0.62 -5.42 5.88
CA VAL A 62 1.19 -4.55 4.83
C VAL A 62 2.70 -4.39 4.98
N ALA A 63 3.39 -4.17 3.86
CA ALA A 63 4.85 -4.05 3.90
C ALA A 63 5.25 -2.71 4.51
N ARG A 64 6.21 -2.75 5.45
CA ARG A 64 6.71 -1.56 6.16
C ARG A 64 7.36 -0.54 5.23
N GLY A 65 8.21 -0.98 4.31
CA GLY A 65 8.98 -0.07 3.44
C GLY A 65 9.98 0.81 4.21
N ARG A 66 10.49 1.84 3.53
CA ARG A 66 11.45 2.81 4.08
C ARG A 66 10.77 3.77 5.07
N ASP A 67 11.56 4.53 5.83
CA ASP A 67 11.03 5.63 6.64
C ASP A 67 10.76 6.85 5.74
N PRO A 68 9.49 7.25 5.54
CA PRO A 68 9.16 8.34 4.62
C PRO A 68 9.81 9.67 5.03
N ARG A 69 10.08 9.87 6.33
CA ARG A 69 10.71 11.10 6.86
C ARG A 69 12.18 11.24 6.47
N ARG A 70 12.81 10.15 5.99
CA ARG A 70 14.20 10.13 5.54
C ARG A 70 14.33 10.35 4.03
N THR A 71 13.20 10.50 3.34
CA THR A 71 13.19 10.73 1.89
C THR A 71 13.67 12.15 1.61
N PRO A 72 14.60 12.33 0.66
CA PRO A 72 15.04 13.66 0.24
C PRO A 72 13.85 14.55 -0.15
N ARG A 73 13.88 15.81 0.28
CA ARG A 73 12.73 16.72 0.09
C ARG A 73 12.49 17.04 -1.39
N ASP A 74 13.56 17.19 -2.16
CA ASP A 74 13.52 17.35 -3.62
C ASP A 74 12.83 16.19 -4.33
N GLU A 75 13.02 14.95 -3.87
CA GLU A 75 12.30 13.78 -4.40
C GLU A 75 10.79 13.88 -4.13
N LEU A 76 10.40 14.27 -2.92
CA LEU A 76 9.00 14.47 -2.52
C LEU A 76 8.33 15.62 -3.28
N ASP A 77 9.06 16.71 -3.51
CA ASP A 77 8.59 17.86 -4.29
C ASP A 77 8.48 17.53 -5.77
N ARG A 78 9.40 16.73 -6.33
CA ARG A 78 9.30 16.20 -7.70
C ARG A 78 8.03 15.36 -7.88
N LEU A 79 7.74 14.46 -6.94
CA LEU A 79 6.52 13.64 -6.94
C LEU A 79 5.25 14.50 -6.87
N ALA A 80 5.25 15.54 -6.03
CA ALA A 80 4.15 16.50 -5.95
C ALA A 80 3.97 17.27 -7.25
N ALA A 81 5.05 17.81 -7.82
CA ALA A 81 5.02 18.61 -9.04
C ALA A 81 4.55 17.79 -10.25
N ALA A 82 5.00 16.55 -10.38
CA ALA A 82 4.52 15.62 -11.42
C ALA A 82 3.01 15.36 -11.34
N SER A 83 2.44 15.51 -10.14
CA SER A 83 1.02 15.33 -9.83
C SER A 83 0.24 16.65 -9.77
N GLY A 84 0.89 17.79 -10.03
CA GLY A 84 0.28 19.13 -9.91
C GLY A 84 -0.09 19.55 -8.47
N LEU A 85 0.47 18.90 -7.45
CA LEU A 85 0.15 19.13 -6.05
C LEU A 85 1.02 20.23 -5.44
N VAL A 86 0.43 21.06 -4.58
CA VAL A 86 1.09 22.21 -3.96
C VAL A 86 0.77 22.32 -2.48
N GLY A 87 1.66 22.97 -1.72
CA GLY A 87 1.49 23.24 -0.29
C GLY A 87 2.44 22.45 0.60
N ARG A 88 2.20 22.55 1.91
CA ARG A 88 3.01 21.90 2.95
C ARG A 88 2.98 20.39 2.77
N CYS A 89 4.08 19.73 3.08
CA CYS A 89 4.26 18.30 2.86
C CYS A 89 4.04 17.51 4.15
N PHE A 90 3.09 16.61 4.11
CA PHE A 90 2.81 15.67 5.19
C PHE A 90 3.05 14.26 4.68
N VAL A 91 3.82 13.47 5.43
CA VAL A 91 4.13 12.10 5.05
C VAL A 91 3.76 11.12 6.14
N ALA A 92 3.35 9.93 5.73
CA ALA A 92 3.12 8.80 6.62
C ALA A 92 3.50 7.48 5.95
N ARG A 93 3.91 6.52 6.77
CA ARG A 93 4.13 5.15 6.31
C ARG A 93 2.80 4.42 6.34
N ILE A 94 2.46 3.72 5.25
CA ILE A 94 1.17 3.02 5.15
C ILE A 94 1.01 1.96 6.26
N SER A 95 2.06 1.23 6.61
CA SER A 95 1.98 0.25 7.72
C SER A 95 1.67 0.86 9.06
N ASP A 96 2.09 2.12 9.28
CA ASP A 96 1.86 2.80 10.55
C ASP A 96 0.42 3.35 10.59
N LEU A 97 -0.14 3.76 9.45
CA LEU A 97 -1.56 4.17 9.32
C LEU A 97 -2.53 3.00 9.48
N LEU A 98 -2.21 1.85 8.86
CA LEU A 98 -3.10 0.68 8.84
C LEU A 98 -2.91 -0.24 10.06
N GLY A 99 -1.78 -0.12 10.76
CA GLY A 99 -1.47 -0.91 11.95
C GLY A 99 -1.51 -2.42 11.70
N ASP A 100 -2.14 -3.16 12.61
CA ASP A 100 -2.25 -4.62 12.57
C ASP A 100 -3.40 -5.11 11.67
N GLN A 101 -4.06 -4.23 10.92
CA GLN A 101 -5.11 -4.63 10.01
C GLN A 101 -4.55 -5.50 8.87
N LEU A 102 -5.16 -6.66 8.64
CA LEU A 102 -4.68 -7.67 7.69
C LEU A 102 -5.46 -7.73 6.37
N ARG A 103 -6.49 -6.88 6.21
CA ARG A 103 -7.31 -6.82 5.00
C ARG A 103 -7.87 -5.41 4.74
N PRO A 104 -8.01 -5.00 3.48
CA PRO A 104 -8.73 -3.79 3.11
C PRO A 104 -10.24 -3.93 3.38
N PRO A 105 -10.96 -2.80 3.58
CA PRO A 105 -12.41 -2.80 3.66
C PRO A 105 -13.11 -2.91 2.29
N GLY A 106 -12.40 -2.64 1.18
CA GLY A 106 -12.93 -2.59 -0.19
C GLY A 106 -12.28 -3.58 -1.17
N ALA A 107 -12.78 -3.60 -2.40
CA ALA A 107 -12.30 -4.49 -3.46
C ALA A 107 -10.95 -4.02 -4.04
N VAL A 108 -10.18 -4.97 -4.59
CA VAL A 108 -8.81 -4.71 -5.08
C VAL A 108 -8.78 -3.86 -6.35
N ASP A 109 -9.82 -3.95 -7.17
CA ASP A 109 -9.89 -3.38 -8.53
C ASP A 109 -10.49 -1.98 -8.61
N ASP A 110 -10.92 -1.39 -7.49
CA ASP A 110 -11.56 -0.08 -7.50
C ASP A 110 -10.57 1.06 -7.87
N PRO A 111 -11.07 2.15 -8.49
CA PRO A 111 -10.31 3.39 -8.62
C PRO A 111 -9.92 3.94 -7.24
N PRO A 112 -8.92 4.85 -7.15
CA PRO A 112 -8.59 5.45 -5.86
C PRO A 112 -9.82 6.19 -5.30
N PRO A 113 -10.06 6.15 -3.98
CA PRO A 113 -11.26 6.73 -3.36
C PRO A 113 -11.29 8.27 -3.45
N VAL A 114 -10.12 8.88 -3.67
CA VAL A 114 -9.91 10.32 -3.88
C VAL A 114 -8.90 10.53 -5.00
N PRO A 115 -8.86 11.71 -5.64
CA PRO A 115 -7.85 12.04 -6.64
C PRO A 115 -6.43 11.85 -6.08
N ALA A 116 -5.68 10.89 -6.61
CA ALA A 116 -4.36 10.56 -6.14
C ALA A 116 -3.47 10.06 -7.30
N THR A 117 -2.17 10.28 -7.17
CA THR A 117 -1.17 9.79 -8.13
C THR A 117 -0.27 8.77 -7.45
N LEU A 118 -0.05 7.63 -8.12
CA LEU A 118 0.84 6.57 -7.66
C LEU A 118 2.11 6.55 -8.50
N GLU A 119 3.26 6.68 -7.85
CA GLU A 119 4.57 6.63 -8.51
C GLU A 119 5.56 5.86 -7.61
N GLY A 120 6.03 4.71 -8.09
CA GLY A 120 6.94 3.84 -7.34
C GLY A 120 6.33 3.40 -6.00
N GLU A 121 7.02 3.70 -4.89
CA GLU A 121 6.56 3.35 -3.54
C GLU A 121 5.62 4.40 -2.91
N TRP A 122 5.22 5.42 -3.67
CA TRP A 122 4.48 6.58 -3.15
C TRP A 122 3.09 6.70 -3.74
N VAL A 123 2.15 7.10 -2.90
CA VAL A 123 0.88 7.70 -3.32
C VAL A 123 0.84 9.16 -2.86
N SER A 124 0.48 10.06 -3.75
CA SER A 124 0.40 11.51 -3.48
C SER A 124 -1.01 12.03 -3.72
N THR A 125 -1.51 12.86 -2.80
CA THR A 125 -2.85 13.47 -2.87
C THR A 125 -2.86 14.87 -2.25
N ALA A 126 -3.84 15.70 -2.59
CA ALA A 126 -4.20 16.90 -1.83
C ALA A 126 -5.49 16.70 -0.99
N ASP A 127 -6.22 15.62 -1.25
CA ASP A 127 -7.48 15.29 -0.59
C ASP A 127 -7.22 14.33 0.58
N ALA A 128 -7.56 14.78 1.79
CA ALA A 128 -7.38 14.05 3.04
C ALA A 128 -8.64 13.31 3.52
N SER A 129 -9.75 13.37 2.79
CA SER A 129 -11.06 12.88 3.26
C SER A 129 -11.17 11.36 3.40
N ALA A 130 -10.32 10.59 2.70
CA ALA A 130 -10.37 9.12 2.67
C ALA A 130 -8.97 8.46 2.76
N LEU A 131 -8.09 8.98 3.61
CA LEU A 131 -6.66 8.55 3.62
C LEU A 131 -6.43 7.08 3.99
N LEU A 132 -7.25 6.48 4.85
CA LEU A 132 -7.11 5.05 5.20
C LEU A 132 -7.50 4.15 4.04
N ASP A 133 -8.59 4.47 3.35
CA ASP A 133 -9.02 3.74 2.16
C ASP A 133 -8.02 3.93 1.01
N LEU A 134 -7.47 5.15 0.86
CA LEU A 134 -6.41 5.42 -0.10
C LEU A 134 -5.13 4.63 0.23
N ALA A 135 -4.75 4.52 1.51
CA ALA A 135 -3.59 3.73 1.93
C ALA A 135 -3.77 2.24 1.60
N TRP A 136 -4.99 1.70 1.80
CA TRP A 136 -5.34 0.35 1.37
C TRP A 136 -5.27 0.18 -0.14
N TRP A 137 -5.86 1.10 -0.90
CA TRP A 137 -5.80 1.09 -2.36
C TRP A 137 -4.34 1.11 -2.88
N ALA A 138 -3.50 1.93 -2.25
CA ALA A 138 -2.11 2.15 -2.66
C ALA A 138 -1.21 0.95 -2.32
N THR A 139 -1.35 0.33 -1.14
CA THR A 139 -0.52 -0.84 -0.78
C THR A 139 -0.77 -2.04 -1.69
N GLN A 140 -1.99 -2.18 -2.23
CA GLN A 140 -2.36 -3.22 -3.20
C GLN A 140 -1.64 -3.03 -4.54
N ARG A 141 -1.16 -1.81 -4.81
CA ARG A 141 -0.42 -1.41 -6.02
C ARG A 141 1.06 -1.14 -5.73
N GLY A 142 1.57 -1.67 -4.62
CA GLY A 142 3.00 -1.61 -4.29
C GLY A 142 3.46 -0.38 -3.50
N ALA A 143 2.61 0.63 -3.29
CA ALA A 143 3.00 1.78 -2.49
C ALA A 143 3.25 1.38 -1.01
N ARG A 144 4.11 2.13 -0.34
CA ARG A 144 4.50 1.95 1.06
C ARG A 144 4.38 3.24 1.86
N SER A 145 4.23 4.38 1.20
CA SER A 145 4.18 5.69 1.83
C SER A 145 3.14 6.59 1.16
N VAL A 146 2.54 7.46 1.97
CA VAL A 146 1.58 8.48 1.55
C VAL A 146 2.22 9.84 1.71
N GLN A 147 2.04 10.69 0.70
CA GLN A 147 2.31 12.11 0.78
C GLN A 147 1.01 12.90 0.58
N VAL A 148 0.71 13.80 1.51
CA VAL A 148 -0.39 14.76 1.38
C VAL A 148 0.18 16.16 1.22
N ARG A 149 -0.38 16.94 0.30
CA ARG A 149 -0.01 18.34 0.06
C ARG A 149 -1.20 19.24 0.38
N THR A 150 -1.06 20.09 1.39
CA THR A 150 -2.12 21.03 1.79
C THR A 150 -1.58 22.27 2.48
N ASN A 151 -2.25 23.40 2.32
CA ASN A 151 -2.03 24.62 3.11
C ASN A 151 -3.12 24.85 4.16
N ASP A 152 -4.19 24.05 4.15
CA ASP A 152 -5.29 24.15 5.10
C ASP A 152 -4.81 23.75 6.51
N ALA A 153 -5.03 24.63 7.48
CA ALA A 153 -4.63 24.40 8.87
C ALA A 153 -5.48 23.33 9.57
N SER A 154 -6.78 23.23 9.22
CA SER A 154 -7.68 22.20 9.76
C SER A 154 -7.23 20.82 9.29
N VAL A 155 -7.01 20.68 7.98
CA VAL A 155 -6.53 19.41 7.40
C VAL A 155 -5.16 19.04 7.98
N ALA A 156 -4.26 20.00 8.18
CA ALA A 156 -2.96 19.73 8.80
C ALA A 156 -3.08 19.20 10.24
N ALA A 157 -4.04 19.70 11.03
CA ALA A 157 -4.30 19.19 12.37
C ALA A 157 -4.83 17.74 12.32
N GLU A 158 -5.79 17.47 11.44
CA GLU A 158 -6.35 16.13 11.23
C GLU A 158 -5.27 15.13 10.79
N LEU A 159 -4.38 15.54 9.88
CA LEU A 159 -3.24 14.73 9.43
C LEU A 159 -2.31 14.37 10.59
N ALA A 160 -2.02 15.31 11.48
CA ALA A 160 -1.19 15.05 12.66
C ALA A 160 -1.84 14.03 13.61
N GLU A 161 -3.15 14.14 13.84
CA GLU A 161 -3.91 13.16 14.65
C GLU A 161 -3.91 11.76 14.01
N LEU A 162 -3.97 11.68 12.68
CA LEU A 162 -3.86 10.44 11.91
C LEU A 162 -2.43 9.85 11.88
N GLY A 163 -1.43 10.55 12.43
CA GLY A 163 -0.04 10.08 12.49
C GLY A 163 0.84 10.50 11.32
N PHE A 164 0.42 11.47 10.49
CA PHE A 164 1.29 12.09 9.51
C PHE A 164 2.30 13.02 10.18
N THR A 165 3.49 13.09 9.59
CA THR A 165 4.54 14.04 9.99
C THR A 165 4.63 15.14 8.95
N GLU A 166 4.50 16.39 9.38
CA GLU A 166 4.83 17.55 8.54
C GLU A 166 6.35 17.63 8.36
N LEU A 167 6.81 17.71 7.12
CA LEU A 167 8.21 17.97 6.81
C LEU A 167 8.38 19.47 6.59
N ALA A 168 9.06 20.12 7.54
CA ALA A 168 9.38 21.54 7.45
C ALA A 168 10.12 21.87 6.15
N ASP A 169 9.84 23.05 5.60
CA ASP A 169 10.62 23.59 4.49
C ASP A 169 12.00 23.99 5.00
N PRO A 170 13.10 23.53 4.39
CA PRO A 170 14.45 23.91 4.81
C PRO A 170 14.70 25.43 4.73
N GLU A 171 13.90 26.18 3.96
CA GLU A 171 14.02 27.65 3.82
C GLU A 171 13.30 28.46 4.92
N ARG A 172 12.70 27.81 5.93
CA ARG A 172 12.00 28.47 7.05
C ARG A 172 12.60 28.15 8.44
N SER A 173 13.89 27.82 8.52
CA SER A 173 14.63 27.67 9.79
C SER A 173 15.79 28.66 9.89
#